data_AF-A0A3A8PVJ6-F1
#
_entry.id   AF-A0A3A8PVJ6-F1
#
_cell.length_a   1.000
_cell.length_b   1.000
_cell.length_c   1.000
_cell.angle_alpha   90.00
_cell.angle_beta   90.00
_cell.angle_gamma   90.00
#
_symmetry.space_group_name_H-M   'P 1'
#
loop_
_entity.id
_entity.type
_entity.pdbx_description
1 polymer ?
#
loop_
_entity_poly.entity_id
_entity_poly.type
_entity_poly.pdbx_seq_one_letter_code
_entity_poly.pdbx_strand_id
1 'polypeptide(L)'
;MPTRSPTRKLKDPKGGLTAAGREWFHEKEGANLKPGVKGKADTPEKLRRKGSFLRRHFTHPRGPMVDDKGEPTRLALSARAWGEPVPKDTAAAKRLATKGTKLLERYHAEQEGAKPTARRSGAKKTRTAVAARRATAKKRAPSTARKTATRKRAKKA
;
A
#
# COMPACT_ATOMS: atom_id res chain seq x y z
N MET A 1 -38.59 0.98 19.18
CA MET A 1 -37.76 1.07 17.95
C MET A 1 -37.61 2.53 17.58
N PRO A 2 -36.43 3.17 17.67
CA PRO A 2 -36.34 4.56 17.23
C PRO A 2 -36.31 4.61 15.70
N THR A 3 -37.50 4.78 15.11
CA THR A 3 -37.73 5.21 13.73
C THR A 3 -37.68 6.74 13.69
N ARG A 4 -36.55 7.30 13.26
CA ARG A 4 -36.48 8.69 12.82
C ARG A 4 -35.27 8.85 11.88
N SER A 5 -35.49 8.64 10.59
CA SER A 5 -34.56 9.09 9.55
C SER A 5 -35.02 10.46 9.06
N PRO A 6 -34.67 11.59 9.71
CA PRO A 6 -34.63 12.81 8.94
C PRO A 6 -33.49 12.64 7.93
N THR A 7 -33.73 13.10 6.72
CA THR A 7 -32.79 13.27 5.61
C THR A 7 -31.62 14.20 5.96
N ARG A 8 -30.99 14.05 7.13
CA ARG A 8 -29.68 14.64 7.45
C ARG A 8 -28.72 14.01 6.45
N LYS A 9 -28.20 14.82 5.53
CA LYS A 9 -27.23 14.39 4.51
C LYS A 9 -26.01 13.75 5.20
N LEU A 10 -26.05 12.43 5.44
CA LEU A 10 -24.99 11.66 6.11
C LEU A 10 -23.69 11.71 5.29
N LYS A 11 -23.84 11.85 3.97
CA LYS A 11 -22.76 12.02 3.01
C LYS A 11 -22.61 13.50 2.68
N ASP A 12 -21.38 14.00 2.77
CA ASP A 12 -21.05 15.37 2.34
C ASP A 12 -20.91 15.40 0.81
N PRO A 13 -21.60 16.30 0.09
CA PRO A 13 -21.44 16.47 -1.36
C PRO A 13 -20.00 16.81 -1.75
N LYS A 14 -19.22 17.46 -0.88
CA LYS A 14 -17.81 17.79 -1.13
C LYS A 14 -16.84 16.62 -0.92
N GLY A 15 -17.32 15.46 -0.44
CA GLY A 15 -16.49 14.29 -0.14
C GLY A 15 -16.61 13.81 1.31
N GLY A 16 -16.59 12.49 1.53
CA GLY A 16 -16.56 11.92 2.88
C GLY A 16 -17.87 12.02 3.68
N LEU A 17 -17.82 11.67 4.97
CA LEU A 17 -18.98 11.68 5.88
C LEU A 17 -19.11 13.01 6.62
N THR A 18 -20.34 13.50 6.77
CA THR A 18 -20.66 14.65 7.64
C THR A 18 -20.48 14.28 9.12
N ALA A 19 -20.56 15.25 10.03
CA ALA A 19 -20.54 14.97 11.47
C ALA A 19 -21.66 14.01 11.86
N ALA A 20 -22.90 14.33 11.45
CA ALA A 20 -24.05 13.44 11.61
C ALA A 20 -23.85 12.06 10.95
N GLY A 21 -23.18 12.01 9.78
CA GLY A 21 -22.83 10.75 9.14
C GLY A 21 -21.88 9.87 9.95
N ARG A 22 -20.94 10.48 10.68
CA ARG A 22 -20.01 9.76 11.57
C ARG A 22 -20.68 9.35 12.88
N GLU A 23 -21.54 10.20 13.43
CA GLU A 23 -22.37 9.88 14.61
C GLU A 23 -23.29 8.70 14.32
N TRP A 24 -23.99 8.73 13.18
CA TRP A 24 -24.84 7.61 12.75
C TRP A 24 -24.03 6.33 12.58
N PHE A 25 -22.82 6.41 12.01
CA PHE A 25 -21.93 5.25 11.90
C PHE A 25 -21.49 4.74 13.27
N HIS A 26 -21.22 5.63 14.21
CA HIS A 26 -20.88 5.27 15.59
C HIS A 26 -22.06 4.59 16.29
N GLU A 27 -23.29 5.07 16.11
CA GLU A 27 -24.50 4.46 16.68
C GLU A 27 -24.80 3.08 16.07
N LYS A 28 -24.53 2.89 14.77
CA LYS A 28 -24.85 1.64 14.06
C LYS A 28 -23.78 0.57 14.19
N GLU A 29 -22.52 0.94 14.04
CA GLU A 29 -21.38 0.02 13.95
C GLU A 29 -20.50 0.06 15.20
N GLY A 30 -20.76 0.98 16.13
CA GLY A 30 -19.96 1.15 17.36
C GLY A 30 -18.58 1.77 17.15
N ALA A 31 -18.22 2.14 15.91
CA ALA A 31 -16.89 2.66 15.60
C ALA A 31 -16.83 4.19 15.62
N ASN A 32 -15.90 4.75 16.39
CA ASN A 32 -15.65 6.20 16.42
C ASN A 32 -14.79 6.64 15.22
N LEU A 33 -15.45 6.90 14.10
CA LEU A 33 -14.78 7.38 12.89
C LEU A 33 -14.24 8.79 13.08
N LYS A 34 -12.92 8.91 13.08
CA LYS A 34 -12.23 10.20 13.03
C LYS A 34 -12.39 10.86 11.64
N PRO A 35 -12.48 12.20 11.55
CA PRO A 35 -12.51 12.90 10.27
C PRO A 35 -11.20 12.69 9.49
N GLY A 36 -11.26 12.87 8.16
CA GLY A 36 -10.09 12.81 7.29
C GLY A 36 -9.01 13.80 7.71
N VAL A 37 -7.74 13.42 7.56
CA VAL A 37 -6.59 14.26 7.93
C VAL A 37 -6.43 15.37 6.89
N LYS A 38 -6.98 16.54 7.16
CA LYS A 38 -6.81 17.74 6.34
C LYS A 38 -5.45 18.40 6.65
N GLY A 39 -4.73 18.83 5.62
CA GLY A 39 -3.45 19.54 5.75
C GLY A 39 -2.22 18.63 5.79
N LYS A 40 -1.13 19.18 6.36
CA LYS A 40 0.16 18.51 6.51
C LYS A 40 0.04 17.37 7.53
N ALA A 41 0.75 16.27 7.24
CA ALA A 41 0.77 15.09 8.08
C ALA A 41 2.04 15.10 8.93
N ASP A 42 2.05 15.93 9.96
CA ASP A 42 3.26 16.19 10.77
C ASP A 42 3.39 15.26 11.98
N THR A 43 2.36 14.46 12.29
CA THR A 43 2.41 13.49 13.39
C THR A 43 2.42 12.06 12.87
N PRO A 44 3.03 11.10 13.57
CA PRO A 44 3.06 9.69 13.16
C PRO A 44 1.66 9.13 12.91
N GLU A 45 0.68 9.50 13.74
CA GLU A 45 -0.71 9.08 13.55
C GLU A 45 -1.32 9.65 12.25
N LYS A 46 -1.05 10.93 11.95
CA LYS A 46 -1.51 11.58 10.71
C LYS A 46 -0.86 10.94 9.48
N LEU A 47 0.45 10.66 9.53
CA LEU A 47 1.19 9.95 8.48
C LEU A 47 0.55 8.59 8.18
N ARG A 48 0.36 7.77 9.22
CA ARG A 48 -0.24 6.44 9.10
C ARG A 48 -1.64 6.49 8.50
N ARG A 49 -2.51 7.36 9.05
CA ARG A 49 -3.91 7.45 8.64
C ARG A 49 -4.05 7.92 7.20
N LYS A 50 -3.36 9.01 6.84
CA LYS A 50 -3.40 9.61 5.50
C LYS A 50 -2.73 8.70 4.47
N GLY A 51 -1.56 8.15 4.80
CA GLY A 51 -0.83 7.23 3.94
C GLY A 51 -1.63 5.95 3.64
N SER A 52 -2.21 5.33 4.67
CA SER A 52 -3.05 4.13 4.53
C SER A 52 -4.29 4.39 3.68
N PHE A 53 -5.00 5.50 3.92
CA PHE A 53 -6.16 5.89 3.13
C PHE A 53 -5.82 6.03 1.65
N LEU A 54 -4.80 6.85 1.33
CA LEU A 54 -4.43 7.12 -0.05
C LEU A 54 -3.99 5.85 -0.79
N ARG A 55 -3.19 5.00 -0.13
CA ARG A 55 -2.76 3.72 -0.71
C ARG A 55 -3.97 2.81 -0.98
N ARG A 56 -4.89 2.66 -0.04
CA ARG A 56 -6.04 1.73 -0.20
C ARG A 56 -6.99 2.16 -1.31
N HIS A 57 -7.26 3.46 -1.43
CA HIS A 57 -8.28 3.95 -2.35
C HIS A 57 -7.76 4.29 -3.75
N PHE A 58 -6.49 4.64 -3.91
CA PHE A 58 -5.96 5.14 -5.19
C PHE A 58 -4.89 4.26 -5.85
N THR A 59 -4.37 3.23 -5.19
CA THR A 59 -3.41 2.30 -5.85
C THR A 59 -4.12 1.47 -6.92
N HIS A 60 -5.27 0.90 -6.56
CA HIS A 60 -6.14 0.13 -7.45
C HIS A 60 -7.56 0.69 -7.30
N PRO A 61 -7.84 1.85 -7.91
CA PRO A 61 -9.15 2.48 -7.76
C PRO A 61 -10.22 1.57 -8.34
N ARG A 62 -11.32 1.38 -7.60
CA ARG A 62 -12.43 0.50 -8.00
C ARG A 62 -13.29 1.05 -9.16
N GLY A 63 -13.03 2.27 -9.59
CA GLY A 63 -13.80 2.93 -10.64
C GLY A 63 -13.10 4.18 -11.15
N PRO A 64 -13.71 4.85 -12.16
CA PRO A 64 -13.15 6.05 -12.75
C PRO A 64 -13.15 7.22 -11.76
N MET A 65 -12.25 8.17 -12.00
CA MET A 65 -12.14 9.38 -11.17
C MET A 65 -13.17 10.44 -11.56
N VAL A 66 -13.65 10.38 -12.80
CA VAL A 66 -14.62 11.28 -13.39
C VAL A 66 -15.74 10.43 -13.98
N ASP A 67 -16.98 10.90 -13.91
CA ASP A 67 -18.13 10.25 -14.51
C ASP A 67 -18.31 10.64 -15.99
N ASP A 68 -19.36 10.11 -16.62
CA ASP A 68 -19.65 10.36 -18.04
C ASP A 68 -19.99 11.83 -18.34
N LYS A 69 -20.31 12.63 -17.31
CA LYS A 69 -20.63 14.05 -17.40
C LYS A 69 -19.40 14.95 -17.17
N GLY A 70 -18.24 14.38 -16.89
CA GLY A 70 -17.05 15.15 -16.55
C GLY A 70 -16.97 15.57 -15.07
N GLU A 71 -17.89 15.11 -14.23
CA GLU A 71 -17.91 15.45 -12.81
C GLU A 71 -17.05 14.47 -11.98
N PRO A 72 -16.38 14.94 -10.91
CA PRO A 72 -15.61 14.05 -10.05
C PRO A 72 -16.47 13.02 -9.35
N THR A 73 -16.10 11.74 -9.48
CA THR A 73 -16.82 10.66 -8.81
C THR A 73 -16.68 10.76 -7.30
N ARG A 74 -17.52 10.00 -6.59
CA ARG A 74 -17.47 9.90 -5.13
C ARG A 74 -16.09 9.47 -4.61
N LEU A 75 -15.39 8.63 -5.37
CA LEU A 75 -14.03 8.20 -5.05
C LEU A 75 -13.04 9.37 -5.17
N ALA A 76 -13.12 10.17 -6.23
CA ALA A 76 -12.28 11.35 -6.40
C ALA A 76 -12.56 12.42 -5.33
N LEU A 77 -13.83 12.67 -5.00
CA LEU A 77 -14.23 13.57 -3.92
C LEU A 77 -13.74 13.12 -2.54
N SER A 78 -13.54 11.81 -2.35
CA SER A 78 -12.96 11.30 -1.11
C SER A 78 -11.52 11.80 -0.88
N ALA A 79 -10.73 12.06 -1.93
CA ALA A 79 -9.40 12.67 -1.80
C ALA A 79 -9.48 14.05 -1.14
N ARG A 80 -10.45 14.86 -1.56
CA ARG A 80 -10.70 16.21 -1.02
C ARG A 80 -11.11 16.19 0.44
N ALA A 81 -11.87 15.20 0.87
CA ALA A 81 -12.21 15.01 2.29
C ALA A 81 -10.95 14.81 3.18
N TRP A 82 -9.86 14.31 2.59
CA TRP A 82 -8.55 14.10 3.20
C TRP A 82 -7.53 15.22 2.87
N GLY A 83 -8.01 16.36 2.39
CA GLY A 83 -7.18 17.54 2.08
C GLY A 83 -6.20 17.32 0.93
N GLU A 84 -6.49 16.39 0.03
CA GLU A 84 -5.76 16.20 -1.23
C GLU A 84 -6.55 16.79 -2.41
N PRO A 85 -5.88 17.14 -3.52
CA PRO A 85 -6.57 17.56 -4.73
C PRO A 85 -7.44 16.42 -5.27
N VAL A 86 -8.57 16.78 -5.87
CA VAL A 86 -9.48 15.83 -6.53
C VAL A 86 -8.78 15.29 -7.78
N PRO A 87 -8.48 13.98 -7.86
CA PRO A 87 -7.90 13.40 -9.06
C PRO A 87 -8.94 13.43 -10.18
N LYS A 88 -8.52 13.86 -11.39
CA LYS A 88 -9.36 13.81 -12.60
C LYS A 88 -9.08 12.57 -13.45
N ASP A 89 -7.84 12.09 -13.41
CA ASP A 89 -7.38 10.95 -14.20
C ASP A 89 -6.76 9.85 -13.34
N THR A 90 -6.59 8.66 -13.92
CA THR A 90 -5.90 7.53 -13.30
C THR A 90 -4.45 7.87 -12.93
N ALA A 91 -3.77 8.68 -13.73
CA ALA A 91 -2.42 9.17 -13.43
C ALA A 91 -2.39 10.04 -12.16
N ALA A 92 -3.38 10.91 -11.98
CA ALA A 92 -3.51 11.73 -10.78
C ALA A 92 -3.80 10.85 -9.55
N ALA A 93 -4.64 9.83 -9.68
CA ALA A 93 -4.87 8.84 -8.64
C ALA A 93 -3.58 8.10 -8.25
N LYS A 94 -2.79 7.64 -9.22
CA LYS A 94 -1.48 7.00 -8.97
C LYS A 94 -0.53 7.91 -8.21
N ARG A 95 -0.47 9.21 -8.54
CA ARG A 95 0.36 10.19 -7.79
C ARG A 95 -0.06 10.28 -6.32
N LEU A 96 -1.37 10.27 -6.04
CA LEU A 96 -1.89 10.22 -4.68
C LEU A 96 -1.51 8.93 -3.96
N ALA A 97 -1.57 7.78 -4.65
CA ALA A 97 -1.13 6.51 -4.11
C ALA A 97 0.37 6.52 -3.76
N THR A 98 1.23 7.02 -4.65
CA THR A 98 2.66 7.19 -4.40
C THR A 98 2.92 8.12 -3.21
N LYS A 99 2.17 9.22 -3.09
CA LYS A 99 2.22 10.08 -1.91
C LYS A 99 1.85 9.31 -0.65
N GLY A 100 0.81 8.48 -0.71
CA GLY A 100 0.41 7.58 0.37
C GLY A 100 1.53 6.64 0.81
N THR A 101 2.20 5.99 -0.15
CA THR A 101 3.36 5.13 0.09
C THR A 101 4.49 5.88 0.80
N LYS A 102 4.88 7.07 0.31
CA LYS A 102 5.92 7.89 0.94
C LYS A 102 5.59 8.28 2.39
N LEU A 103 4.32 8.57 2.69
CA LEU A 103 3.89 8.88 4.07
C LEU A 103 4.01 7.65 4.98
N LEU A 104 3.67 6.46 4.47
CA LEU A 104 3.82 5.21 5.21
C LEU A 104 5.30 4.85 5.43
N GLU A 105 6.16 5.03 4.43
CA GLU A 105 7.60 4.83 4.55
C GLU A 105 8.20 5.70 5.65
N ARG A 106 7.84 7.00 5.70
CA ARG A 106 8.25 7.91 6.79
C ARG A 106 7.74 7.44 8.14
N TYR A 107 6.46 7.07 8.23
CA TYR A 107 5.89 6.51 9.44
C TYR A 107 6.66 5.27 9.92
N HIS A 108 6.96 4.33 9.02
CA HIS A 108 7.72 3.13 9.37
C HIS A 108 9.15 3.47 9.81
N ALA A 109 9.82 4.40 9.13
CA ALA A 109 11.15 4.86 9.53
C ALA A 109 11.16 5.50 10.94
N GLU A 110 10.16 6.35 11.25
CA GLU A 110 9.99 6.93 12.58
C GLU A 110 9.73 5.86 13.65
N GLN A 111 8.92 4.83 13.32
CA GLN A 111 8.67 3.72 14.24
C GLN A 111 9.89 2.83 14.46
N GLU A 112 10.67 2.52 13.41
CA GLU A 112 11.91 1.75 13.55
C GLU A 112 12.97 2.51 14.35
N GLY A 113 13.05 3.84 14.22
CA GLY A 113 13.92 4.69 15.05
C GLY A 113 13.44 4.85 16.50
N ALA A 114 12.13 4.79 16.73
CA ALA A 114 11.52 4.91 18.05
C ALA A 114 11.42 3.59 18.83
N LYS A 115 11.55 2.43 18.18
CA LYS A 115 11.68 1.16 18.88
C LYS A 115 12.99 1.18 19.68
N PRO A 116 12.97 1.04 21.02
CA PRO A 116 14.21 0.80 21.75
C PRO A 116 14.81 -0.44 21.12
N THR A 117 16.06 -0.34 20.65
CA THR A 117 16.74 -1.45 20.00
C THR A 117 16.62 -2.66 20.90
N ALA A 118 15.73 -3.61 20.55
CA ALA A 118 15.72 -4.90 21.20
C ALA A 118 17.15 -5.41 21.09
N ARG A 119 17.79 -5.53 22.24
CA ARG A 119 19.22 -5.80 22.42
C ARG A 119 19.78 -6.55 21.22
N ARG A 120 20.62 -5.89 20.41
CA ARG A 120 21.57 -6.59 19.55
C ARG A 120 22.67 -7.22 20.42
N SER A 121 22.31 -8.01 21.42
CA SER A 121 23.14 -9.05 21.99
C SER A 121 23.00 -10.26 21.08
N GLY A 122 23.62 -10.17 19.91
CA GLY A 122 23.52 -11.16 18.85
C GLY A 122 24.72 -11.03 17.93
N ALA A 123 25.85 -11.52 18.43
CA ALA A 123 27.06 -11.89 17.72
C ALA A 123 27.54 -10.93 16.62
N LYS A 124 28.57 -10.14 16.96
CA LYS A 124 29.55 -9.63 15.99
C LYS A 124 30.22 -10.85 15.34
N LYS A 125 29.58 -11.48 14.34
CA LYS A 125 30.24 -12.48 13.48
C LYS A 125 31.36 -11.74 12.77
N THR A 126 32.57 -12.02 13.22
CA THR A 126 33.82 -11.62 12.59
C THR A 126 33.74 -11.92 11.10
N ARG A 127 34.04 -10.91 10.27
CA ARG A 127 34.21 -11.05 8.82
C ARG A 127 35.53 -11.78 8.53
N THR A 128 35.66 -13.04 8.98
CA THR A 128 36.88 -13.82 8.74
C THR A 128 36.59 -15.33 8.67
N ALA A 129 35.67 -15.76 7.80
CA ALA A 129 35.50 -17.21 7.56
C ALA A 129 34.80 -17.61 6.24
N VAL A 130 34.67 -16.71 5.24
CA VAL A 130 34.04 -17.06 3.94
C VAL A 130 35.07 -17.10 2.78
N ALA A 131 36.35 -16.80 3.04
CA ALA A 131 37.41 -16.87 2.04
C ALA A 131 38.21 -18.19 2.05
N ALA A 132 38.18 -18.99 3.12
CA ALA A 132 39.06 -20.15 3.27
C ALA A 132 38.44 -21.53 2.93
N ARG A 133 37.16 -21.58 2.54
CA ARG A 133 36.50 -22.86 2.16
C ARG A 133 36.34 -23.08 0.66
N ARG A 134 36.83 -22.16 -0.16
CA ARG A 134 36.76 -22.24 -1.64
C ARG A 134 38.04 -22.79 -2.29
N ALA A 135 39.02 -23.23 -1.50
CA ALA A 135 40.32 -23.67 -2.01
C ALA A 135 40.59 -25.20 -1.95
N THR A 136 39.67 -26.02 -1.44
CA THR A 136 39.90 -27.48 -1.34
C THR A 136 38.93 -28.36 -2.16
N ALA A 137 38.01 -27.77 -2.93
CA ALA A 137 37.14 -28.51 -3.84
C ALA A 137 37.66 -28.57 -5.30
N LYS A 138 38.97 -28.40 -5.53
CA LYS A 138 39.62 -28.50 -6.85
C LYS A 138 40.23 -29.89 -7.14
N LYS A 139 39.84 -30.94 -6.41
CA LYS A 139 40.18 -32.33 -6.78
C LYS A 139 39.00 -33.23 -6.44
N ARG A 140 38.28 -33.66 -7.51
CA ARG A 140 37.43 -34.86 -7.65
C ARG A 140 36.13 -34.54 -8.40
N ALA A 141 36.09 -34.78 -9.70
CA ALA A 141 35.45 -35.97 -10.28
C ALA A 141 35.40 -35.86 -11.82
N PRO A 142 35.61 -36.96 -12.56
CA PRO A 142 35.37 -37.05 -14.00
C PRO A 142 33.93 -37.50 -14.29
N SER A 143 33.37 -37.09 -15.43
CA SER A 143 32.41 -37.87 -16.25
C SER A 143 31.81 -36.95 -17.32
N THR A 144 32.43 -36.89 -18.49
CA THR A 144 31.83 -36.30 -19.69
C THR A 144 30.74 -37.24 -20.21
N ALA A 145 29.49 -36.89 -19.94
CA ALA A 145 28.32 -37.59 -20.42
C ALA A 145 28.16 -37.42 -21.94
N ARG A 146 28.36 -38.54 -22.64
CA ARG A 146 27.54 -39.10 -23.74
C ARG A 146 26.88 -38.13 -24.72
N LYS A 147 27.47 -38.08 -25.92
CA LYS A 147 26.89 -37.57 -27.18
C LYS A 147 25.46 -38.07 -27.41
N THR A 148 24.55 -37.16 -27.67
CA THR A 148 23.22 -37.42 -28.23
C THR A 148 23.36 -37.83 -29.70
N ALA A 149 22.98 -39.07 -30.00
CA ALA A 149 22.89 -39.59 -31.36
C ALA A 149 21.51 -39.25 -31.95
N THR A 150 21.47 -38.33 -32.91
CA THR A 150 20.29 -38.04 -33.73
C THR A 150 20.08 -39.20 -34.71
N ARG A 151 19.18 -40.13 -34.38
CA ARG A 151 18.80 -41.26 -35.22
C ARG A 151 17.78 -40.81 -36.27
N LYS A 152 18.25 -40.59 -37.50
CA LYS A 152 17.44 -40.48 -38.72
C LYS A 152 17.00 -41.89 -39.15
N ARG A 153 15.70 -42.16 -39.22
CA ARG A 153 15.11 -43.36 -39.88
C ARG A 153 13.67 -43.00 -40.31
N ALA A 154 13.41 -42.62 -41.56
CA ALA A 154 13.29 -43.42 -42.80
C ALA A 154 11.89 -43.99 -43.05
N LYS A 155 11.29 -43.59 -44.17
CA LYS A 155 10.29 -44.27 -45.04
C LYS A 155 9.77 -43.22 -46.05
N LYS A 156 9.53 -43.47 -47.33
CA LYS A 156 9.50 -44.68 -48.16
C LYS A 156 9.40 -44.21 -49.62
N ALA A 157 10.07 -44.89 -50.55
CA ALA A 157 9.49 -45.24 -51.84
C ALA A 157 9.09 -46.72 -51.71
#